data_AF-D5KWX9-F1
#
_entry.id   AF-D5KWX9-F1
#
_cell.length_a   1.000
_cell.length_b   1.000
_cell.length_c   1.000
_cell.angle_alpha   90.00
_cell.angle_beta   90.00
_cell.angle_gamma   90.00
#
_symmetry.space_group_name_H-M   'P 1'
#
loop_
_entity.id
_entity.type
_entity.pdbx_description
1 polymer ?
#
loop_
_entity_poly.entity_id
_entity_poly.type
_entity_poly.pdbx_seq_one_letter_code
_entity_poly.pdbx_strand_id
1 'polypeptide(L)'
;VYDDPVAQYSSATCRREVVHHQINRYLSEKHRNKRMRSFLFFGESEDLVGRDFETIYLKLKLLRVLDLGGVRFPCEEGKKSLPEVIGDLIHLRYLGIADTFLSNLPSFISNLRFLQTLDASGNESIRQTIDLRNLTSLRHVIGKFVGELLLGDTVNLQTLRSISSYSWSKLNHEVFINLRDLEIFDSMWVDQRGVSLDLASFSKLKNLRALALKVSTFKLSSESEETVRFQTLVELTLRCDIRRLPKDMDVIFPSLESLTLVRLRLEEDPMPALEKLQRLEDLSLTNCSYSEAKMSVSAQGFSRLNKLELF
;
A
#
# COMPACT_ATOMS: atom_id res chain seq x y z
N VAL A 1 33.20 -34.05 2.70
CA VAL A 1 32.58 -34.09 4.04
C VAL A 1 32.21 -32.65 4.41
N TYR A 2 31.06 -32.21 3.91
CA TYR A 2 30.37 -30.98 4.33
C TYR A 2 28.89 -31.26 4.06
N ASP A 3 28.33 -32.15 4.88
CA ASP A 3 26.90 -32.24 5.11
C ASP A 3 26.68 -31.66 6.50
N ASP A 4 26.17 -30.43 6.55
CA ASP A 4 25.66 -29.84 7.78
C ASP A 4 24.13 -29.81 7.65
N PRO A 5 23.41 -30.82 8.17
CA PRO A 5 21.97 -30.80 8.13
C PRO A 5 21.51 -29.91 9.29
N VAL A 6 21.20 -28.65 8.99
CA VAL A 6 20.35 -27.86 9.89
C VAL A 6 18.95 -28.45 9.83
N ALA A 7 18.74 -29.56 10.55
CA ALA A 7 17.43 -30.09 10.84
C ALA A 7 16.71 -29.07 11.72
N GLN A 8 15.86 -28.25 11.10
CA GLN A 8 14.90 -27.42 11.82
C GLN A 8 13.82 -28.32 12.44
N TYR A 9 14.15 -28.94 13.57
CA TYR A 9 13.19 -29.60 14.45
C TYR A 9 12.18 -28.54 14.93
N SER A 10 11.04 -28.36 14.25
CA SER A 10 9.92 -27.69 14.92
C SER A 10 9.25 -28.66 15.87
N SER A 11 9.29 -28.27 17.14
CA SER A 11 8.54 -28.92 18.19
C SER A 11 7.05 -28.88 17.87
N ALA A 12 6.34 -29.99 18.12
CA ALA A 12 4.88 -30.07 18.05
C ALA A 12 4.13 -29.11 19.01
N THR A 13 4.89 -28.32 19.80
CA THR A 13 4.38 -27.29 20.71
C THR A 13 4.56 -25.85 20.19
N CYS A 14 5.26 -25.65 19.07
CA CYS A 14 5.65 -24.31 18.65
C CYS A 14 4.43 -23.45 18.25
N ARG A 15 4.39 -22.19 18.69
CA ARG A 15 3.30 -21.26 18.33
C ARG A 15 3.63 -20.41 17.10
N ARG A 16 4.91 -20.30 16.73
CA ARG A 16 5.39 -19.51 15.61
C ARG A 16 6.36 -20.33 14.78
N GLU A 17 6.12 -20.40 13.48
CA GLU A 17 6.96 -21.12 12.55
C GLU A 17 7.41 -20.17 11.46
N VAL A 18 8.69 -20.29 11.09
CA VAL A 18 9.35 -19.46 10.10
C VAL A 18 10.06 -20.38 9.13
N VAL A 19 9.85 -20.20 7.84
CA VAL A 19 10.42 -21.02 6.77
C VAL A 19 11.16 -20.11 5.81
N HIS A 20 12.37 -20.52 5.42
CA HIS A 20 13.22 -19.78 4.48
C HIS A 20 13.47 -20.61 3.22
N HIS A 21 13.27 -20.02 2.03
CA HIS A 21 13.65 -20.50 0.68
C HIS A 21 13.19 -21.90 0.21
N GLN A 22 12.74 -22.80 1.09
CA GLN A 22 12.42 -24.19 0.77
C GLN A 22 11.01 -24.56 1.23
N ILE A 23 10.01 -23.77 0.82
CA ILE A 23 8.63 -24.01 1.25
C ILE A 23 8.21 -25.44 0.94
N ASN A 24 8.43 -25.92 -0.29
CA ASN A 24 8.05 -27.26 -0.74
C ASN A 24 8.70 -28.40 0.07
N ARG A 25 10.00 -28.29 0.39
CA ARG A 25 10.69 -29.26 1.26
C ARG A 25 10.12 -29.25 2.68
N TYR A 26 9.87 -28.05 3.19
CA TYR A 26 9.21 -27.91 4.49
C TYR A 26 7.81 -28.56 4.48
N LEU A 27 7.08 -28.53 3.35
CA LEU A 27 5.76 -29.19 3.24
C LEU A 27 5.83 -30.70 3.35
N SER A 28 6.86 -31.33 2.78
CA SER A 28 6.98 -32.79 2.75
C SER A 28 7.46 -33.39 4.07
N GLU A 29 8.15 -32.63 4.92
CA GLU A 29 8.89 -33.17 6.08
C GLU A 29 8.16 -33.06 7.43
N LYS A 30 7.06 -32.28 7.55
CA LYS A 30 6.52 -31.84 8.85
C LYS A 30 5.12 -32.36 9.20
N HIS A 31 4.95 -32.71 10.47
CA HIS A 31 3.68 -33.12 11.07
C HIS A 31 2.81 -31.90 11.43
N ARG A 32 1.49 -32.06 11.35
CA ARG A 32 0.49 -30.99 11.53
C ARG A 32 0.50 -30.39 12.95
N ASN A 33 1.12 -29.23 13.12
CA ASN A 33 1.14 -28.48 14.38
C ASN A 33 -0.16 -27.68 14.61
N LYS A 34 -1.17 -28.34 15.19
CA LYS A 34 -2.49 -27.73 15.46
C LYS A 34 -2.47 -26.54 16.44
N ARG A 35 -1.36 -26.28 17.15
CA ARG A 35 -1.23 -25.18 18.12
C ARG A 35 -0.59 -23.92 17.53
N MET A 36 -0.15 -23.98 16.27
CA MET A 36 0.48 -22.87 15.58
C MET A 36 -0.47 -21.66 15.48
N ARG A 37 0.09 -20.47 15.69
CA ARG A 37 -0.59 -19.18 15.62
C ARG A 37 0.04 -18.24 14.59
N SER A 38 1.28 -18.48 14.19
CA SER A 38 1.98 -17.70 13.20
C SER A 38 2.77 -18.60 12.27
N PHE A 39 2.58 -18.43 10.98
CA PHE A 39 3.38 -19.04 9.92
C PHE A 39 3.92 -17.92 9.05
N LEU A 40 5.23 -17.85 8.89
CA LEU A 40 5.90 -16.85 8.08
C LEU A 40 6.83 -17.53 7.08
N PHE A 41 6.68 -17.20 5.82
CA PHE A 41 7.60 -17.61 4.78
C PHE A 41 8.41 -16.41 4.29
N PHE A 42 9.73 -16.57 4.24
CA PHE A 42 10.65 -15.58 3.70
C PHE A 42 11.48 -16.20 2.58
N GLY A 43 11.22 -15.79 1.35
CA GLY A 43 11.97 -16.20 0.17
C GLY A 43 11.14 -16.05 -1.08
N GLU A 44 11.77 -16.27 -2.23
CA GLU A 44 11.05 -16.45 -3.49
C GLU A 44 10.92 -17.94 -3.75
N SER A 45 9.69 -18.43 -3.93
CA SER A 45 9.48 -19.81 -4.37
C SER A 45 9.69 -19.86 -5.87
N GLU A 46 10.77 -20.51 -6.33
CA GLU A 46 10.98 -20.75 -7.76
C GLU A 46 9.88 -21.66 -8.32
N ASP A 47 9.51 -22.67 -7.54
CA ASP A 47 8.48 -23.66 -7.84
C ASP A 47 7.09 -23.24 -7.39
N LEU A 48 6.07 -23.78 -8.09
CA LEU A 48 4.69 -23.72 -7.63
C LEU A 48 4.54 -24.52 -6.35
N VAL A 49 3.74 -23.99 -5.43
CA VAL A 49 3.35 -24.73 -4.24
C VAL A 49 2.32 -25.79 -4.61
N GLY A 50 2.58 -27.04 -4.21
CA GLY A 50 1.70 -28.18 -4.50
C GLY A 50 0.42 -28.20 -3.66
N ARG A 51 -0.58 -29.00 -4.09
CA ARG A 51 -1.88 -29.18 -3.41
C ARG A 51 -1.78 -29.61 -1.94
N ASP A 52 -0.68 -30.24 -1.55
CA ASP A 52 -0.45 -30.67 -0.17
C ASP A 52 -0.29 -29.48 0.80
N PHE A 53 0.17 -28.32 0.30
CA PHE A 53 0.20 -27.07 1.07
C PHE A 53 -1.18 -26.68 1.62
N GLU A 54 -2.17 -26.72 0.73
CA GLU A 54 -3.55 -26.38 1.02
C GLU A 54 -4.13 -27.31 2.06
N THR A 55 -3.78 -28.59 1.97
CA THR A 55 -4.34 -29.64 2.81
C THR A 55 -3.74 -29.67 4.23
N ILE A 56 -2.44 -29.39 4.37
CA ILE A 56 -1.70 -29.60 5.62
C ILE A 56 -1.65 -28.34 6.50
N TYR A 57 -1.32 -27.18 5.92
CA TYR A 57 -0.96 -25.97 6.68
C TYR A 57 -2.08 -24.94 6.76
N LEU A 58 -2.98 -24.91 5.77
CA LEU A 58 -4.08 -23.94 5.77
C LEU A 58 -5.30 -24.41 6.59
N LYS A 59 -5.32 -25.66 7.07
CA LYS A 59 -6.35 -26.14 8.02
C LYS A 59 -6.03 -25.88 9.50
N LEU A 60 -5.16 -24.92 9.80
CA LEU A 60 -4.72 -24.58 11.15
C LEU A 60 -5.62 -23.51 11.77
N LYS A 61 -6.76 -23.94 12.31
CA LYS A 61 -7.83 -23.06 12.79
C LYS A 61 -7.42 -22.01 13.83
N LEU A 62 -6.28 -22.18 14.52
CA LEU A 62 -5.77 -21.22 15.52
C LEU A 62 -4.82 -20.16 14.95
N LEU A 63 -4.55 -20.19 13.63
CA LEU A 63 -3.64 -19.27 12.99
C LEU A 63 -4.16 -17.83 13.06
N ARG A 64 -3.24 -16.91 13.36
CA ARG A 64 -3.49 -15.47 13.47
C ARG A 64 -2.63 -14.66 12.52
N VAL A 65 -1.46 -15.18 12.16
CA VAL A 65 -0.53 -14.55 11.22
C VAL A 65 -0.18 -15.58 10.16
N LEU A 66 -0.46 -15.26 8.91
CA LEU A 66 -0.08 -16.05 7.75
C LEU A 66 0.63 -15.11 6.79
N ASP A 67 1.93 -15.31 6.61
CA ASP A 67 2.73 -14.60 5.63
C ASP A 67 3.27 -15.60 4.61
N LEU A 68 2.88 -15.38 3.37
CA LEU A 68 3.18 -16.18 2.19
C LEU A 68 3.82 -15.31 1.11
N GLY A 69 4.49 -14.22 1.50
CA GLY A 69 5.20 -13.36 0.55
C GLY A 69 6.14 -14.14 -0.37
N GLY A 70 6.11 -13.87 -1.68
CA GLY A 70 6.95 -14.55 -2.68
C GLY A 70 6.54 -16.00 -3.01
N VAL A 71 5.46 -16.53 -2.42
CA VAL A 71 4.91 -17.85 -2.76
C VAL A 71 4.18 -17.82 -4.09
N ARG A 72 4.50 -18.79 -4.97
CA ARG A 72 3.79 -18.96 -6.25
C ARG A 72 2.65 -19.96 -6.11
N PHE A 73 1.42 -19.47 -6.22
CA PHE A 73 0.22 -20.30 -6.25
C PHE A 73 -0.04 -20.87 -7.65
N PRO A 74 -0.61 -22.08 -7.75
CA PRO A 74 -1.02 -22.65 -9.02
C PRO A 74 -2.07 -21.76 -9.71
N CYS A 75 -2.05 -21.80 -11.04
CA CYS A 75 -3.00 -21.09 -11.88
C CYS A 75 -4.14 -22.04 -12.24
N GLU A 76 -5.36 -21.74 -11.79
CA GLU A 76 -6.56 -22.46 -12.20
C GLU A 76 -7.31 -21.59 -13.22
N GLU A 77 -7.63 -22.16 -14.39
CA GLU A 77 -8.40 -21.47 -15.45
C GLU A 77 -7.81 -20.11 -15.89
N GLY A 78 -6.48 -19.96 -15.84
CA GLY A 78 -5.80 -18.72 -16.24
C GLY A 78 -5.77 -17.63 -15.16
N LYS A 79 -6.19 -17.93 -13.93
CA LYS A 79 -6.13 -17.01 -12.78
C LYS A 79 -5.30 -17.59 -11.65
N LYS A 80 -4.35 -16.81 -11.15
CA LYS A 80 -3.65 -17.11 -9.89
C LYS A 80 -4.49 -16.60 -8.73
N SER A 81 -5.02 -17.52 -7.94
CA SER A 81 -5.87 -17.23 -6.78
C SER A 81 -5.27 -17.81 -5.50
N LEU A 82 -5.73 -17.31 -4.36
CA LEU A 82 -5.43 -17.93 -3.09
C LEU A 82 -6.28 -19.19 -2.89
N PRO A 83 -5.73 -20.25 -2.26
CA PRO A 83 -6.48 -21.46 -1.93
C PRO A 83 -7.70 -21.19 -1.04
N GLU A 84 -8.84 -21.83 -1.34
CA GLU A 84 -10.10 -21.62 -0.61
C GLU A 84 -10.01 -21.86 0.90
N VAL A 85 -9.15 -22.81 1.29
CA VAL A 85 -8.91 -23.19 2.68
C VAL A 85 -8.36 -22.05 3.55
N ILE A 86 -7.78 -20.98 2.98
CA ILE A 86 -7.44 -19.77 3.75
C ILE A 86 -8.71 -19.14 4.35
N GLY A 87 -9.85 -19.25 3.68
CA GLY A 87 -11.14 -18.78 4.17
C GLY A 87 -11.59 -19.41 5.50
N ASP A 88 -11.09 -20.60 5.84
CA ASP A 88 -11.38 -21.30 7.10
C ASP A 88 -10.58 -20.74 8.28
N LEU A 89 -9.58 -19.89 8.04
CA LEU A 89 -8.72 -19.29 9.07
C LEU A 89 -9.40 -18.10 9.73
N ILE A 90 -10.58 -18.30 10.30
CA ILE A 90 -11.44 -17.22 10.82
C ILE A 90 -10.79 -16.37 11.93
N HIS A 91 -9.74 -16.87 12.60
CA HIS A 91 -8.99 -16.14 13.64
C HIS A 91 -7.81 -15.32 13.10
N LEU A 92 -7.63 -15.29 11.78
CA LEU A 92 -6.54 -14.58 11.14
C LEU A 92 -6.65 -13.07 11.40
N ARG A 93 -5.50 -12.46 11.69
CA ARG A 93 -5.31 -11.03 11.97
C ARG A 93 -4.37 -10.39 10.96
N TYR A 94 -3.44 -11.16 10.41
CA TYR A 94 -2.52 -10.73 9.37
C TYR A 94 -2.50 -11.76 8.25
N LEU A 95 -2.71 -11.29 7.01
CA LEU A 95 -2.53 -12.04 5.78
C LEU A 95 -1.54 -11.29 4.89
N GLY A 96 -0.32 -11.80 4.81
CA GLY A 96 0.74 -11.33 3.91
C GLY A 96 0.80 -12.26 2.70
N ILE A 97 0.63 -11.69 1.51
CA ILE A 97 0.62 -12.38 0.22
C ILE A 97 1.35 -11.50 -0.82
N ALA A 98 2.34 -10.74 -0.36
CA ALA A 98 3.11 -9.84 -1.20
C ALA A 98 3.89 -10.62 -2.28
N ASP A 99 4.03 -10.06 -3.49
CA ASP A 99 4.85 -10.68 -4.56
C ASP A 99 4.46 -12.14 -4.91
N THR A 100 3.17 -12.48 -4.78
CA THR A 100 2.64 -13.83 -5.07
C THR A 100 2.07 -13.97 -6.49
N PHE A 101 2.24 -12.92 -7.31
CA PHE A 101 1.74 -12.81 -8.69
C PHE A 101 0.22 -12.98 -8.82
N LEU A 102 -0.54 -12.63 -7.78
CA LEU A 102 -1.99 -12.70 -7.81
C LEU A 102 -2.57 -11.61 -8.73
N SER A 103 -3.59 -11.96 -9.50
CA SER A 103 -4.40 -11.04 -10.30
C SER A 103 -5.78 -10.79 -9.68
N ASN A 104 -6.15 -11.57 -8.66
CA ASN A 104 -7.44 -11.54 -8.00
C ASN A 104 -7.34 -11.98 -6.54
N LEU A 105 -8.34 -11.58 -5.74
CA LEU A 105 -8.56 -12.10 -4.40
C LEU A 105 -9.87 -12.89 -4.37
N PRO A 106 -9.90 -14.10 -3.81
CA PRO A 106 -11.12 -14.90 -3.75
C PRO A 106 -12.17 -14.29 -2.80
N SER A 107 -13.44 -14.62 -3.03
CA SER A 107 -14.59 -14.08 -2.27
C SER A 107 -14.55 -14.41 -0.78
N PHE A 108 -13.88 -15.51 -0.39
CA PHE A 108 -13.73 -15.91 1.01
C PHE A 108 -12.98 -14.89 1.86
N ILE A 109 -12.25 -13.93 1.27
CA ILE A 109 -11.57 -12.87 2.04
C ILE A 109 -12.57 -12.17 2.98
N SER A 110 -13.83 -12.03 2.54
CA SER A 110 -14.95 -11.50 3.34
C SER A 110 -15.25 -12.30 4.62
N ASN A 111 -14.79 -13.55 4.75
CA ASN A 111 -14.96 -14.40 5.93
C ASN A 111 -13.95 -14.11 7.05
N LEU A 112 -12.86 -13.42 6.76
CA LEU A 112 -11.76 -13.16 7.70
C LEU A 112 -12.08 -11.96 8.62
N ARG A 113 -13.16 -12.07 9.42
CA ARG A 113 -13.73 -10.95 10.19
C ARG A 113 -12.77 -10.28 11.19
N PHE A 114 -11.78 -11.01 11.69
CA PHE A 114 -10.76 -10.50 12.61
C PHE A 114 -9.48 -10.00 11.92
N LEU A 115 -9.46 -9.99 10.58
CA LEU A 115 -8.31 -9.53 9.82
C LEU A 115 -8.06 -8.05 10.10
N GLN A 116 -6.81 -7.72 10.42
CA GLN A 116 -6.34 -6.37 10.74
C GLN A 116 -5.47 -5.83 9.61
N THR A 117 -4.68 -6.70 8.98
CA THR A 117 -3.81 -6.36 7.86
C THR A 117 -4.00 -7.35 6.73
N LEU A 118 -4.30 -6.81 5.55
CA LEU A 118 -4.19 -7.48 4.26
C LEU A 118 -3.06 -6.82 3.48
N ASP A 119 -1.96 -7.55 3.29
CA ASP A 119 -0.82 -7.10 2.48
C ASP A 119 -0.71 -7.93 1.21
N ALA A 120 -1.18 -7.35 0.11
CA ALA A 120 -1.10 -7.87 -1.24
C ALA A 120 -0.19 -7.02 -2.14
N SER A 121 0.81 -6.34 -1.55
CA SER A 121 1.79 -5.55 -2.30
C SER A 121 2.55 -6.38 -3.35
N GLY A 122 3.10 -5.73 -4.38
CA GLY A 122 3.91 -6.42 -5.40
C GLY A 122 3.15 -7.35 -6.36
N ASN A 123 1.84 -7.56 -6.16
CA ASN A 123 1.00 -8.33 -7.06
C ASN A 123 0.57 -7.53 -8.31
N GLU A 124 -0.11 -8.22 -9.24
CA GLU A 124 -0.73 -7.57 -10.40
C GLU A 124 -1.90 -6.67 -9.98
N SER A 125 -2.41 -5.87 -10.92
CA SER A 125 -3.62 -5.06 -10.67
C SER A 125 -4.82 -5.95 -10.37
N ILE A 126 -5.39 -5.85 -9.16
CA ILE A 126 -6.61 -6.54 -8.75
C ILE A 126 -7.81 -5.78 -9.32
N ARG A 127 -8.40 -6.29 -10.41
CA ARG A 127 -9.41 -5.56 -11.21
C ARG A 127 -10.85 -5.81 -10.80
N GLN A 128 -11.09 -6.92 -10.12
CA GLN A 128 -12.43 -7.26 -9.65
C GLN A 128 -12.83 -6.39 -8.45
N THR A 129 -14.13 -6.26 -8.23
CA THR A 129 -14.68 -5.73 -6.99
C THR A 129 -14.31 -6.64 -5.82
N ILE A 130 -13.85 -6.05 -4.72
CA ILE A 130 -13.50 -6.75 -3.50
C ILE A 130 -14.45 -6.32 -2.38
N ASP A 131 -15.17 -7.29 -1.81
CA ASP A 131 -16.03 -7.04 -0.65
C ASP A 131 -15.26 -7.24 0.66
N LEU A 132 -14.95 -6.13 1.34
CA LEU A 132 -14.29 -6.10 2.64
C LEU A 132 -15.24 -5.63 3.75
N ARG A 133 -16.55 -5.51 3.50
CA ARG A 133 -17.51 -4.94 4.47
C ARG A 133 -17.58 -5.72 5.79
N ASN A 134 -17.33 -7.02 5.74
CA ASN A 134 -17.36 -7.90 6.91
C ASN A 134 -16.07 -7.88 7.75
N LEU A 135 -15.01 -7.23 7.29
CA LEU A 135 -13.70 -7.20 7.96
C LEU A 135 -13.67 -6.03 8.94
N THR A 136 -14.47 -6.12 10.00
CA THR A 136 -14.67 -5.02 10.96
C THR A 136 -13.43 -4.67 11.78
N SER A 137 -12.43 -5.56 11.81
CA SER A 137 -11.14 -5.32 12.48
C SER A 137 -10.06 -4.72 11.58
N LEU A 138 -10.36 -4.49 10.30
CA LEU A 138 -9.38 -4.11 9.28
C LEU A 138 -8.83 -2.71 9.53
N ARG A 139 -7.50 -2.60 9.43
CA ARG A 139 -6.74 -1.36 9.67
C ARG A 139 -5.79 -1.05 8.51
N HIS A 140 -5.26 -2.07 7.86
CA HIS A 140 -4.24 -1.90 6.83
C HIS A 140 -4.61 -2.72 5.59
N VAL A 141 -4.74 -2.03 4.47
CA VAL A 141 -4.97 -2.62 3.16
C VAL A 141 -3.90 -2.10 2.21
N ILE A 142 -3.08 -3.01 1.71
CA ILE A 142 -1.93 -2.71 0.84
C ILE A 142 -2.03 -3.64 -0.35
N GLY A 143 -1.85 -3.13 -1.58
CA GLY A 143 -1.97 -3.93 -2.78
C GLY A 143 -1.99 -3.06 -4.03
N LYS A 144 -2.66 -3.50 -5.09
CA LYS A 144 -2.89 -2.68 -6.30
C LYS A 144 -4.34 -2.80 -6.75
N PHE A 145 -5.23 -2.12 -6.05
CA PHE A 145 -6.67 -2.28 -6.20
C PHE A 145 -7.21 -1.36 -7.29
N VAL A 146 -7.66 -1.96 -8.38
CA VAL A 146 -8.27 -1.24 -9.52
C VAL A 146 -9.78 -1.27 -9.45
N GLY A 147 -10.35 -2.46 -9.19
CA GLY A 147 -11.79 -2.63 -9.03
C GLY A 147 -12.31 -1.96 -7.75
N GLU A 148 -13.63 -1.89 -7.62
CA GLU A 148 -14.27 -1.25 -6.47
C GLU A 148 -13.92 -1.99 -5.17
N LEU A 149 -13.57 -1.23 -4.13
CA LEU A 149 -13.43 -1.73 -2.77
C LEU A 149 -14.71 -1.43 -2.00
N LEU A 150 -15.45 -2.47 -1.59
CA LEU A 150 -16.61 -2.29 -0.73
C LEU A 150 -16.14 -2.35 0.72
N LEU A 151 -16.23 -1.22 1.42
CA LEU A 151 -15.85 -1.09 2.83
C LEU A 151 -17.09 -0.89 3.69
N GLY A 152 -17.05 -1.44 4.91
CA GLY A 152 -18.14 -1.29 5.87
C GLY A 152 -17.99 0.01 6.65
N ASP A 153 -19.10 0.57 7.13
CA ASP A 153 -19.12 1.88 7.82
C ASP A 153 -18.37 1.88 9.16
N THR A 154 -18.07 0.70 9.71
CA THR A 154 -17.35 0.52 10.98
C THR A 154 -15.84 0.32 10.79
N VAL A 155 -15.35 0.34 9.55
CA VAL A 155 -13.93 0.11 9.27
C VAL A 155 -13.08 1.22 9.90
N ASN A 156 -11.96 0.84 10.51
CA ASN A 156 -11.04 1.77 11.15
C ASN A 156 -9.69 1.75 10.43
N LEU A 157 -9.71 2.06 9.13
CA LEU A 157 -8.50 2.05 8.31
C LEU A 157 -7.51 3.13 8.75
N GLN A 158 -6.26 2.71 8.87
CA GLN A 158 -5.09 3.53 9.16
C GLN A 158 -4.17 3.61 7.95
N THR A 159 -4.18 2.59 7.08
CA THR A 159 -3.38 2.51 5.86
C THR A 159 -4.23 2.00 4.71
N LEU A 160 -4.25 2.74 3.61
CA LEU A 160 -4.82 2.32 2.33
C LEU A 160 -3.85 2.68 1.22
N ARG A 161 -3.04 1.72 0.79
CA ARG A 161 -2.03 1.95 -0.23
C ARG A 161 -2.41 1.35 -1.57
N SER A 162 -2.15 2.13 -2.63
CA SER A 162 -2.31 1.78 -4.03
C SER A 162 -3.75 1.35 -4.35
N ILE A 163 -4.68 2.29 -4.15
CA ILE A 163 -6.07 2.26 -4.66
C ILE A 163 -6.20 3.10 -5.93
N SER A 164 -6.99 2.66 -6.90
CA SER A 164 -7.22 3.46 -8.10
C SER A 164 -8.02 4.72 -7.81
N SER A 165 -7.75 5.81 -8.52
CA SER A 165 -8.54 7.06 -8.43
C SER A 165 -10.04 6.81 -8.68
N TYR A 166 -10.37 5.91 -9.63
CA TYR A 166 -11.73 5.40 -9.85
C TYR A 166 -12.33 4.77 -8.59
N SER A 167 -11.68 3.77 -7.99
CA SER A 167 -12.22 3.12 -6.80
C SER A 167 -12.30 4.08 -5.62
N TRP A 168 -11.32 4.97 -5.45
CA TRP A 168 -11.35 6.00 -4.41
C TRP A 168 -12.56 6.93 -4.54
N SER A 169 -12.92 7.31 -5.77
CA SER A 169 -14.09 8.18 -6.03
C SER A 169 -15.44 7.56 -5.65
N LYS A 170 -15.48 6.23 -5.46
CA LYS A 170 -16.69 5.48 -5.09
C LYS A 170 -16.84 5.27 -3.58
N LEU A 171 -15.79 5.56 -2.81
CA LEU A 171 -15.80 5.34 -1.36
C LEU A 171 -16.48 6.50 -0.62
N ASN A 172 -17.14 6.18 0.49
CA ASN A 172 -17.54 7.20 1.46
C ASN A 172 -16.31 7.65 2.25
N HIS A 173 -15.84 8.89 2.06
CA HIS A 173 -14.62 9.37 2.71
C HIS A 173 -14.81 9.71 4.20
N GLU A 174 -16.05 9.78 4.70
CA GLU A 174 -16.35 10.10 6.10
C GLU A 174 -15.85 9.03 7.08
N VAL A 175 -15.67 7.79 6.63
CA VAL A 175 -15.21 6.68 7.49
C VAL A 175 -13.69 6.66 7.69
N PHE A 176 -12.93 7.46 6.93
CA PHE A 176 -11.45 7.47 6.94
C PHE A 176 -10.85 8.47 7.92
N ILE A 177 -11.53 8.76 9.04
CA ILE A 177 -11.06 9.71 10.05
C ILE A 177 -9.73 9.33 10.69
N ASN A 178 -9.38 8.05 10.74
CA ASN A 178 -8.14 7.54 11.33
C ASN A 178 -7.07 7.17 10.29
N LEU A 179 -7.34 7.45 9.00
CA LEU A 179 -6.41 7.16 7.93
C LEU A 179 -5.17 8.05 8.06
N ARG A 180 -4.00 7.40 8.07
CA ARG A 180 -2.69 8.05 8.23
C ARG A 180 -1.84 7.96 6.99
N ASP A 181 -2.13 7.00 6.12
CA ASP A 181 -1.32 6.67 4.96
C ASP A 181 -2.23 6.29 3.80
N LEU A 182 -2.14 7.09 2.74
CA LEU A 182 -2.96 6.95 1.54
C LEU A 182 -2.09 7.03 0.29
N GLU A 183 -2.21 6.02 -0.57
CA GLU A 183 -1.63 6.06 -1.92
C GLU A 183 -2.71 5.81 -2.98
N ILE A 184 -2.86 6.76 -3.90
CA ILE A 184 -3.83 6.70 -5.00
C ILE A 184 -3.08 6.70 -6.33
N PHE A 185 -3.55 5.93 -7.31
CA PHE A 185 -2.98 5.90 -8.65
C PHE A 185 -4.03 5.88 -9.77
N ASP A 186 -3.65 6.37 -10.95
CA ASP A 186 -4.46 6.18 -12.16
C ASP A 186 -4.22 4.81 -12.78
N SER A 187 -5.31 4.19 -13.23
CA SER A 187 -5.28 2.85 -13.82
C SER A 187 -5.72 2.93 -15.28
N MET A 188 -4.95 2.30 -16.16
CA MET A 188 -5.29 2.15 -17.59
C MET A 188 -6.45 1.18 -17.86
N TRP A 189 -6.93 0.48 -16.82
CA TRP A 189 -7.93 -0.59 -16.95
C TRP A 189 -9.37 -0.14 -16.69
N VAL A 190 -9.57 1.10 -16.24
CA VAL A 190 -10.89 1.65 -15.92
C VAL A 190 -11.01 3.04 -16.52
N ASP A 191 -12.22 3.44 -16.91
CA ASP A 191 -12.46 4.80 -17.38
C ASP A 191 -12.47 5.78 -16.19
N GLN A 192 -11.55 6.73 -16.22
CA GLN A 192 -11.36 7.74 -15.18
C GLN A 192 -11.67 9.16 -15.69
N ARG A 193 -12.26 9.30 -16.89
CA ARG A 193 -12.53 10.60 -17.55
C ARG A 193 -13.49 11.54 -16.79
N GLY A 194 -14.07 11.10 -15.68
CA GLY A 194 -14.88 11.93 -14.78
C GLY A 194 -14.31 12.10 -13.37
N VAL A 195 -13.16 11.50 -13.06
CA VAL A 195 -12.55 11.60 -11.73
C VAL A 195 -11.62 12.81 -11.70
N SER A 196 -12.06 13.86 -11.01
CA SER A 196 -11.26 15.03 -10.70
C SER A 196 -10.95 15.01 -9.21
N LEU A 197 -9.66 15.01 -8.86
CA LEU A 197 -9.19 15.12 -7.48
C LEU A 197 -8.48 16.46 -7.29
N ASP A 198 -8.71 17.08 -6.15
CA ASP A 198 -8.11 18.32 -5.70
C ASP A 198 -7.80 18.24 -4.19
N LEU A 199 -7.33 19.33 -3.59
CA LEU A 199 -7.05 19.35 -2.16
C LEU A 199 -8.31 19.12 -1.31
N ALA A 200 -9.46 19.63 -1.74
CA ALA A 200 -10.74 19.49 -1.02
C ALA A 200 -11.19 18.03 -0.92
N SER A 201 -10.83 17.21 -1.91
CA SER A 201 -11.06 15.76 -1.94
C SER A 201 -10.45 15.01 -0.74
N PHE A 202 -9.49 15.60 -0.03
CA PHE A 202 -8.82 15.00 1.13
C PHE A 202 -9.09 15.76 2.45
N SER A 203 -9.95 16.78 2.43
CA SER A 203 -10.22 17.66 3.58
C SER A 203 -10.73 16.95 4.84
N LYS A 204 -11.39 15.78 4.68
CA LYS A 204 -11.88 14.96 5.79
C LYS A 204 -10.79 14.13 6.48
N LEU A 205 -9.63 13.95 5.83
CA LEU A 205 -8.53 13.09 6.30
C LEU A 205 -7.62 13.82 7.31
N LYS A 206 -8.16 14.17 8.47
CA LYS A 206 -7.49 15.04 9.46
C LYS A 206 -6.22 14.45 10.09
N ASN A 207 -6.07 13.13 10.05
CA ASN A 207 -4.93 12.41 10.64
C ASN A 207 -3.92 11.91 9.60
N LEU A 208 -4.04 12.36 8.35
CA LEU A 208 -3.19 11.91 7.25
C LEU A 208 -1.75 12.39 7.45
N ARG A 209 -0.81 11.45 7.48
CA ARG A 209 0.63 11.70 7.65
C ARG A 209 1.41 11.49 6.36
N ALA A 210 1.00 10.54 5.54
CA ALA A 210 1.61 10.24 4.26
C ALA A 210 0.55 10.23 3.14
N LEU A 211 0.83 10.94 2.06
CA LEU A 211 -0.01 11.00 0.88
C LEU A 211 0.84 10.82 -0.38
N ALA A 212 0.53 9.78 -1.15
CA ALA A 212 1.12 9.58 -2.47
C ALA A 212 0.03 9.63 -3.54
N LEU A 213 0.11 10.60 -4.46
CA LEU A 213 -0.81 10.76 -5.58
C LEU A 213 -0.08 10.51 -6.89
N LYS A 214 -0.46 9.43 -7.56
CA LYS A 214 -0.02 9.08 -8.92
C LYS A 214 -1.19 9.25 -9.88
N VAL A 215 -1.79 10.44 -9.86
CA VAL A 215 -3.02 10.80 -10.55
C VAL A 215 -2.75 11.97 -11.48
N SER A 216 -2.88 11.75 -12.77
CA SER A 216 -2.51 12.72 -13.81
C SER A 216 -3.40 13.96 -13.79
N THR A 217 -4.69 13.81 -13.49
CA THR A 217 -5.71 14.89 -13.48
C THR A 217 -5.78 15.66 -12.16
N PHE A 218 -4.92 15.36 -11.18
CA PHE A 218 -4.95 16.02 -9.88
C PHE A 218 -4.63 17.52 -10.00
N LYS A 219 -5.47 18.36 -9.39
CA LYS A 219 -5.30 19.82 -9.38
C LYS A 219 -4.76 20.28 -8.04
N LEU A 220 -3.55 20.82 -8.06
CA LEU A 220 -2.92 21.48 -6.93
C LEU A 220 -3.10 23.00 -7.05
N SER A 221 -4.24 23.53 -6.60
CA SER A 221 -4.51 24.98 -6.57
C SER A 221 -5.01 25.44 -5.20
N SER A 222 -4.67 26.67 -4.82
CA SER A 222 -5.11 27.33 -3.57
C SER A 222 -6.35 28.21 -3.74
N GLU A 223 -6.99 28.18 -4.91
CA GLU A 223 -8.12 29.07 -5.27
C GLU A 223 -9.45 28.74 -4.56
N SER A 224 -9.50 27.80 -3.63
CA SER A 224 -10.72 27.50 -2.86
C SER A 224 -10.92 28.48 -1.70
N GLU A 225 -12.16 28.94 -1.49
CA GLU A 225 -12.55 29.91 -0.45
C GLU A 225 -12.26 29.42 0.99
N GLU A 226 -12.17 28.12 1.20
CA GLU A 226 -11.61 27.52 2.42
C GLU A 226 -10.22 26.96 2.10
N THR A 227 -9.15 27.56 2.66
CA THR A 227 -7.79 27.04 2.48
C THR A 227 -7.70 25.67 3.16
N VAL A 228 -7.63 24.59 2.37
CA VAL A 228 -7.36 23.25 2.89
C VAL A 228 -5.95 23.24 3.48
N ARG A 229 -5.82 22.85 4.75
CA ARG A 229 -4.53 22.78 5.45
C ARG A 229 -4.28 21.39 5.98
N PHE A 230 -3.19 20.78 5.54
CA PHE A 230 -2.76 19.46 5.97
C PHE A 230 -1.83 19.57 7.18
N GLN A 231 -2.41 19.80 8.36
CA GLN A 231 -1.64 20.06 9.59
C GLN A 231 -0.77 18.88 10.05
N THR A 232 -1.15 17.66 9.68
CA THR A 232 -0.50 16.42 10.15
C THR A 232 0.30 15.71 9.06
N LEU A 233 0.27 16.22 7.82
CA LEU A 233 0.94 15.62 6.68
C LEU A 233 2.44 15.91 6.74
N VAL A 234 3.22 14.83 6.72
CA VAL A 234 4.67 14.82 6.87
C VAL A 234 5.34 14.41 5.56
N GLU A 235 4.74 13.47 4.83
CA GLU A 235 5.27 12.95 3.57
C GLU A 235 4.26 13.15 2.44
N LEU A 236 4.72 13.77 1.35
CA LEU A 236 3.93 14.01 0.15
C LEU A 236 4.70 13.55 -1.09
N THR A 237 4.09 12.65 -1.85
CA THR A 237 4.58 12.26 -3.17
C THR A 237 3.56 12.65 -4.24
N LEU A 238 3.97 13.44 -5.23
CA LEU A 238 3.12 13.87 -6.33
C LEU A 238 3.70 13.41 -7.67
N ARG A 239 2.91 12.65 -8.41
CA ARG A 239 3.12 12.29 -9.81
C ARG A 239 1.86 12.64 -10.58
N CYS A 240 1.77 13.92 -10.93
CA CYS A 240 0.58 14.58 -11.47
C CYS A 240 0.99 15.54 -12.60
N ASP A 241 0.04 15.97 -13.44
CA ASP A 241 0.30 17.02 -14.44
C ASP A 241 0.27 18.42 -13.79
N ILE A 242 1.19 18.66 -12.86
CA ILE A 242 1.35 19.95 -12.18
C ILE A 242 2.41 20.75 -12.93
N ARG A 243 1.99 21.91 -13.45
CA ARG A 243 2.87 22.84 -14.18
C ARG A 243 3.39 23.99 -13.35
N ARG A 244 2.65 24.35 -12.29
CA ARG A 244 2.98 25.43 -11.36
C ARG A 244 2.61 24.99 -9.95
N LEU A 245 3.51 25.23 -9.01
CA LEU A 245 3.23 24.99 -7.60
C LEU A 245 2.52 26.22 -7.02
N PRO A 246 1.56 26.04 -6.09
CA PRO A 246 0.98 27.16 -5.35
C PRO A 246 2.06 27.98 -4.63
N LYS A 247 1.87 29.29 -4.52
CA LYS A 247 2.84 30.15 -3.82
C LYS A 247 2.79 30.01 -2.30
N ASP A 248 1.72 29.43 -1.80
CA ASP A 248 1.35 29.24 -0.39
C ASP A 248 1.52 27.79 0.08
N MET A 249 2.49 27.06 -0.50
CA MET A 249 2.82 25.68 -0.12
C MET A 249 3.04 25.51 1.38
N ASP A 250 3.61 26.50 2.06
CA ASP A 250 3.84 26.54 3.51
C ASP A 250 2.54 26.65 4.32
N VAL A 251 1.51 27.29 3.76
CA VAL A 251 0.18 27.37 4.38
C VAL A 251 -0.59 26.06 4.19
N ILE A 252 -0.49 25.46 2.99
CA ILE A 252 -1.17 24.20 2.65
C ILE A 252 -0.55 23.02 3.42
N PHE A 253 0.78 22.96 3.48
CA PHE A 253 1.55 21.85 4.04
C PHE A 253 2.53 22.30 5.16
N PRO A 254 2.02 22.85 6.28
CA PRO A 254 2.86 23.46 7.31
C PRO A 254 3.77 22.48 8.08
N SER A 255 3.47 21.17 8.02
CA SER A 255 4.19 20.11 8.74
C SER A 255 5.02 19.22 7.82
N LEU A 256 5.17 19.57 6.54
CA LEU A 256 5.81 18.71 5.56
C LEU A 256 7.31 18.61 5.80
N GLU A 257 7.80 17.39 5.94
CA GLU A 257 9.21 17.06 6.16
C GLU A 257 9.82 16.40 4.91
N SER A 258 9.01 15.69 4.12
CA SER A 258 9.46 15.02 2.90
C SER A 258 8.54 15.31 1.72
N LEU A 259 9.12 15.80 0.62
CA LEU A 259 8.42 16.06 -0.64
C LEU A 259 9.12 15.38 -1.81
N THR A 260 8.37 14.54 -2.51
CA THR A 260 8.82 13.92 -3.76
C THR A 260 7.91 14.35 -4.92
N LEU A 261 8.48 15.04 -5.91
CA LEU A 261 7.80 15.39 -7.15
C LEU A 261 8.34 14.50 -8.27
N VAL A 262 7.47 13.81 -8.99
CA VAL A 262 7.84 12.81 -10.00
C VAL A 262 7.20 13.13 -11.34
N ARG A 263 8.03 13.29 -12.39
CA ARG A 263 7.58 13.51 -13.78
C ARG A 263 6.72 14.76 -13.99
N LEU A 264 7.03 15.85 -13.27
CA LEU A 264 6.36 17.15 -13.48
C LEU A 264 6.97 17.91 -14.65
N ARG A 265 6.14 18.65 -15.39
CA ARG A 265 6.55 19.57 -16.45
C ARG A 265 6.32 21.01 -15.98
N LEU A 266 7.31 21.55 -15.29
CA LEU A 266 7.22 22.85 -14.64
C LEU A 266 7.42 23.98 -15.65
N GLU A 267 6.50 24.93 -15.65
CA GLU A 267 6.57 26.17 -16.45
C GLU A 267 7.32 27.29 -15.71
N GLU A 268 7.43 27.19 -14.39
CA GLU A 268 8.06 28.18 -13.50
C GLU A 268 9.06 27.48 -12.56
N ASP A 269 10.03 28.23 -12.05
CA ASP A 269 10.97 27.73 -11.04
C ASP A 269 10.20 27.28 -9.79
N PRO A 270 10.31 26.00 -9.37
CA PRO A 270 9.62 25.51 -8.19
C PRO A 270 10.24 26.01 -6.88
N MET A 271 11.51 26.40 -6.88
CA MET A 271 12.27 26.69 -5.66
C MET A 271 11.67 27.81 -4.81
N PRO A 272 11.16 28.94 -5.36
CA PRO A 272 10.49 29.98 -4.57
C PRO A 272 9.23 29.53 -3.81
N ALA A 273 8.54 28.50 -4.30
CA ALA A 273 7.40 27.91 -3.59
C ALA A 273 7.87 26.90 -2.53
N LEU A 274 8.87 26.09 -2.89
CA LEU A 274 9.38 25.01 -2.05
C LEU A 274 10.23 25.50 -0.87
N GLU A 275 11.02 26.56 -1.06
CA GLU A 275 11.93 27.10 -0.04
C GLU A 275 11.20 27.65 1.18
N LYS A 276 9.89 27.93 1.04
CA LYS A 276 9.02 28.39 2.12
C LYS A 276 8.65 27.28 3.12
N LEU A 277 8.78 26.01 2.73
CA LEU A 277 8.48 24.86 3.58
C LEU A 277 9.53 24.74 4.71
N GLN A 278 9.28 25.41 5.83
CA GLN A 278 10.23 25.56 6.94
C GLN A 278 10.60 24.26 7.67
N ARG A 279 9.87 23.17 7.41
CA ARG A 279 10.13 21.85 7.99
C ARG A 279 10.69 20.84 7.00
N LEU A 280 10.86 21.22 5.73
CA LEU A 280 11.28 20.30 4.69
C LEU A 280 12.74 19.86 4.93
N GLU A 281 12.92 18.56 5.14
CA GLU A 281 14.20 17.90 5.35
C GLU A 281 14.64 17.13 4.11
N ASP A 282 13.69 16.52 3.40
CA ASP A 282 13.93 15.75 2.18
C ASP A 282 13.16 16.34 0.98
N LEU A 283 13.89 16.72 -0.07
CA LEU A 283 13.32 17.14 -1.34
C LEU A 283 13.86 16.28 -2.48
N SER A 284 12.97 15.63 -3.22
CA SER A 284 13.32 14.86 -4.42
C SER A 284 12.51 15.33 -5.63
N LEU A 285 13.21 15.78 -6.67
CA LEU A 285 12.65 16.09 -7.99
C LEU A 285 13.11 15.02 -8.97
N THR A 286 12.26 14.03 -9.26
CA THR A 286 12.61 12.87 -10.08
C THR A 286 11.97 12.93 -11.47
N ASN A 287 12.77 12.95 -12.52
CA ASN A 287 12.35 13.09 -13.92
C ASN A 287 11.51 14.36 -14.15
N CYS A 288 11.75 15.43 -13.40
CA CYS A 288 11.06 16.69 -13.57
C CYS A 288 11.77 17.53 -14.64
N SER A 289 11.00 18.18 -15.52
CA SER A 289 11.55 19.09 -16.52
C SER A 289 11.16 20.54 -16.20
N TYR A 290 12.13 21.44 -16.29
CA TYR A 290 11.94 22.89 -16.25
C TYR A 290 12.66 23.49 -17.46
N SER A 291 11.99 24.39 -18.19
CA SER A 291 12.48 24.88 -19.48
C SER A 291 13.66 25.86 -19.38
N GLU A 292 13.89 26.44 -18.20
CA GLU A 292 15.01 27.35 -18.01
C GLU A 292 16.25 26.64 -17.43
N ALA A 293 17.40 27.28 -17.59
CA ALA A 293 18.69 26.68 -17.26
C ALA A 293 19.04 26.73 -15.76
N LYS A 294 18.35 27.53 -14.96
CA LYS A 294 18.72 27.81 -13.56
C LYS A 294 17.50 27.85 -12.68
N MET A 295 17.57 27.17 -11.53
CA MET A 295 16.66 27.36 -10.41
C MET A 295 17.33 28.26 -9.37
N SER A 296 16.56 29.13 -8.75
CA SER A 296 17.03 30.16 -7.82
C SER A 296 16.56 29.82 -6.41
N VAL A 297 17.52 29.70 -5.51
CA VAL A 297 17.25 29.49 -4.08
C VAL A 297 17.74 30.72 -3.33
N SER A 298 16.91 31.26 -2.45
CA SER A 298 17.31 32.37 -1.59
C SER A 298 18.34 31.91 -0.55
N ALA A 299 19.22 32.81 -0.12
CA ALA A 299 20.28 32.49 0.86
C ALA A 299 19.74 31.99 2.22
N GLN A 300 18.47 32.29 2.54
CA GLN A 300 17.77 31.85 3.75
C GLN A 300 16.66 30.82 3.45
N GLY A 301 16.55 30.37 2.20
CA GLY A 301 15.61 29.34 1.80
C GLY A 301 16.00 27.98 2.38
N PHE A 302 15.02 27.11 2.59
CA PHE A 302 15.24 25.73 3.05
C PHE A 302 16.01 25.61 4.38
N SER A 303 15.41 26.10 5.47
CA SER A 303 16.05 26.16 6.80
C SER A 303 16.42 24.81 7.44
N ARG A 304 15.87 23.69 6.94
CA ARG A 304 16.09 22.33 7.48
C ARG A 304 16.46 21.27 6.45
N LEU A 305 16.68 21.65 5.19
CA LEU A 305 16.88 20.69 4.13
C LEU A 305 18.20 19.93 4.32
N ASN A 306 18.08 18.62 4.51
CA ASN A 306 19.20 17.69 4.72
C ASN A 306 19.52 16.90 3.47
N LYS A 307 18.50 16.64 2.64
CA LYS A 307 18.62 15.82 1.43
C LYS A 307 17.96 16.50 0.25
N LEU A 308 18.74 16.71 -0.81
CA LEU A 308 18.26 17.19 -2.10
C LEU A 308 18.65 16.21 -3.19
N GLU A 309 17.65 15.67 -3.89
CA GLU A 309 17.81 14.79 -5.03
C GLU A 309 17.20 15.43 -6.27
N LEU A 310 18.02 15.61 -7.32
CA LEU A 310 17.62 16.13 -8.62
C LEU A 310 18.00 15.08 -9.67
N PHE A 311 17.02 14.32 -10.14
CA PHE A 311 17.20 13.22 -11.11
C PHE A 311 16.46 13.47 -12.42
#